data_AF-A0A3C0TYR9-F1
#
_entry.id   AF-A0A3C0TYR9-F1
#
_cell.length_a   1.000
_cell.length_b   1.000
_cell.length_c   1.000
_cell.angle_alpha   90.00
_cell.angle_beta   90.00
_cell.angle_gamma   90.00
#
_symmetry.space_group_name_H-M   'P 1'
#
loop_
_entity.id
_entity.type
_entity.pdbx_description
1 polymer ?
#
loop_
_entity_poly.entity_id
_entity_poly.type
_entity_poly.pdbx_seq_one_letter_code
_entity_poly.pdbx_strand_id
1 'polypeptide(L)'
;DALIGVKSTALKFGAHVRGAVAAFYCAALVLFAAAAWSAEVGAWFWAAFAPAAAHLGWQARALEIDNPDRCLAVFRANREFGLLMFLAIIVGKVW
;
A
#
# COMPACT_ATOMS: atom_id res chain seq x y z
N ASP A 1 -7.20 -23.38 2.57
CA ASP A 1 -6.25 -22.72 3.50
C ASP A 1 -6.16 -23.37 4.87
N ALA A 2 -7.19 -23.38 5.72
CA ALA A 2 -7.15 -24.17 6.97
C ALA A 2 -7.14 -25.69 6.71
N LEU A 3 -7.86 -26.16 5.68
CA LEU A 3 -7.95 -27.57 5.28
C LEU A 3 -6.66 -28.17 4.70
N ILE A 4 -5.64 -27.34 4.38
CA ILE A 4 -4.36 -27.78 3.77
C ILE A 4 -3.15 -27.46 4.68
N GLY A 5 -3.39 -26.98 5.91
CA GLY A 5 -2.33 -26.73 6.90
C GLY A 5 -1.46 -25.48 6.65
N VAL A 6 -1.80 -24.63 5.68
CA VAL A 6 -1.05 -23.40 5.40
C VAL A 6 -1.41 -22.35 6.47
N LYS A 7 -0.49 -22.08 7.39
CA LYS A 7 -0.61 -20.98 8.37
C LYS A 7 -0.44 -19.64 7.66
N SER A 8 -1.52 -19.13 7.09
CA SER A 8 -1.54 -17.79 6.50
C SER A 8 -1.58 -16.72 7.59
N THR A 9 -0.87 -15.62 7.38
CA THR A 9 -1.00 -14.40 8.18
C THR A 9 -2.45 -13.90 8.22
N ALA A 10 -3.24 -14.18 7.18
CA ALA A 10 -4.69 -13.93 7.15
C ALA A 10 -5.45 -14.75 8.22
N LEU A 11 -5.06 -16.00 8.45
CA LEU A 11 -5.61 -16.83 9.54
C LEU A 11 -5.20 -16.30 10.92
N LYS A 12 -4.00 -15.72 11.05
CA LYS A 12 -3.52 -15.13 12.31
C LYS A 12 -4.27 -13.86 12.70
N PHE A 13 -4.64 -13.02 11.73
CA PHE A 13 -5.35 -11.76 11.98
C PHE A 13 -6.88 -11.91 11.96
N GLY A 14 -7.42 -12.96 11.36
CA GLY A 14 -8.85 -13.29 11.39
C GLY A 14 -9.73 -12.10 10.96
N ALA A 15 -10.68 -11.70 11.81
CA ALA A 15 -11.58 -10.57 11.55
C ALA A 15 -10.85 -9.19 11.47
N HIS A 16 -9.59 -9.10 11.90
CA HIS A 16 -8.83 -7.85 11.96
C HIS A 16 -7.87 -7.65 10.78
N VAL A 17 -7.90 -8.50 9.75
CA VAL A 17 -6.99 -8.38 8.60
C VAL A 17 -7.03 -6.99 7.96
N ARG A 18 -8.22 -6.38 7.82
CA ARG A 18 -8.34 -5.02 7.28
C ARG A 18 -7.57 -3.98 8.10
N GLY A 19 -7.63 -4.08 9.42
CA GLY A 19 -6.88 -3.21 10.33
C GLY A 19 -5.37 -3.44 10.26
N ALA A 20 -4.95 -4.70 10.19
CA ALA A 20 -3.54 -5.05 10.03
C ALA A 20 -2.97 -4.52 8.69
N VAL A 21 -3.69 -4.71 7.58
CA VAL A 21 -3.29 -4.19 6.26
C VAL A 21 -3.21 -2.66 6.27
N ALA A 22 -4.21 -1.98 6.85
CA ALA A 22 -4.17 -0.53 7.00
C ALA A 22 -2.94 -0.06 7.81
N ALA A 23 -2.61 -0.73 8.91
CA ALA A 23 -1.43 -0.41 9.71
C ALA A 23 -0.12 -0.60 8.92
N PHE A 24 0.01 -1.70 8.17
CA PHE A 24 1.17 -1.91 7.31
C PHE A 24 1.28 -0.90 6.18
N TYR A 25 0.16 -0.48 5.57
CA TYR A 25 0.14 0.58 4.57
C TYR A 25 0.58 1.92 5.16
N CYS A 26 0.09 2.29 6.35
CA CYS A 26 0.55 3.49 7.05
C CYS A 26 2.05 3.43 7.33
N ALA A 27 2.56 2.30 7.85
CA ALA A 27 3.98 2.11 8.11
C ALA A 27 4.81 2.21 6.82
N ALA A 28 4.35 1.61 5.73
CA ALA A 28 5.02 1.70 4.43
C ALA A 28 5.09 3.15 3.92
N LEU A 29 4.00 3.91 4.00
CA LEU A 29 3.98 5.33 3.61
C LEU A 29 4.96 6.17 4.43
N VAL A 30 5.03 5.95 5.74
CA VAL A 30 6.01 6.62 6.61
C VAL A 30 7.44 6.26 6.21
N LEU A 31 7.73 4.99 5.93
CA LEU A 31 9.05 4.56 5.50
C LEU A 31 9.44 5.13 4.13
N PHE A 32 8.50 5.20 3.17
CA PHE A 32 8.75 5.84 1.88
C PHE A 32 9.00 7.34 2.02
N ALA A 33 8.21 8.03 2.84
CA ALA A 33 8.42 9.44 3.17
C ALA A 33 9.81 9.66 3.81
N ALA A 34 10.17 8.84 4.80
CA ALA A 34 11.47 8.92 5.45
C ALA A 34 12.61 8.67 4.46
N ALA A 35 12.49 7.66 3.58
CA ALA A 35 13.48 7.38 2.55
C ALA A 35 13.62 8.55 1.55
N ALA A 36 12.52 9.15 1.11
CA ALA A 36 12.55 10.31 0.21
C ALA A 36 13.20 11.54 0.88
N TRP A 37 12.90 11.76 2.16
CA TRP A 37 13.54 12.81 2.95
C TRP A 37 15.04 12.57 3.09
N SER A 38 15.46 11.35 3.46
CA SER A 38 16.87 10.98 3.60
C SER A 38 17.64 10.98 2.28
N ALA A 39 16.96 10.77 1.16
CA ALA A 39 17.55 10.82 -0.17
C ALA A 39 17.48 12.23 -0.81
N GLU A 40 17.04 13.25 -0.04
CA GLU A 40 16.91 14.64 -0.48
C GLU A 40 16.13 14.78 -1.80
N VAL A 41 15.07 13.98 -1.97
CA VAL A 41 14.19 14.10 -3.13
C VAL A 41 13.47 15.45 -3.08
N GLY A 42 13.39 16.13 -4.22
CA GLY A 42 12.84 17.48 -4.36
C GLY A 42 11.40 17.61 -3.87
N ALA A 43 11.01 18.84 -3.51
CA ALA A 43 9.75 19.13 -2.83
C ALA A 43 8.50 18.68 -3.61
N TRP A 44 8.58 18.61 -4.94
CA TRP A 44 7.50 18.12 -5.80
C TRP A 44 7.15 16.65 -5.58
N PHE A 45 8.05 15.86 -5.00
CA PHE A 45 7.75 14.51 -4.54
C PHE A 45 6.55 14.47 -3.60
N TRP A 46 6.46 15.39 -2.64
CA TRP A 46 5.40 15.37 -1.61
C TRP A 46 4.00 15.57 -2.21
N ALA A 47 3.89 16.43 -3.21
CA ALA A 47 2.65 16.61 -3.97
C ALA A 47 2.31 15.36 -4.79
N ALA A 48 3.31 14.77 -5.46
CA ALA A 48 3.13 13.57 -6.29
C ALA A 48 2.98 12.28 -5.47
N PHE A 49 3.36 12.28 -4.19
CA PHE A 49 3.20 11.17 -3.25
C PHE A 49 1.77 11.07 -2.69
N ALA A 50 1.04 12.18 -2.60
CA ALA A 50 -0.32 12.20 -2.07
C ALA A 50 -1.30 11.24 -2.80
N PRO A 51 -1.30 11.13 -4.14
CA PRO A 51 -2.07 10.12 -4.86
C PRO A 51 -1.73 8.68 -4.47
N ALA A 52 -0.45 8.35 -4.25
CA ALA A 52 -0.03 7.01 -3.83
C ALA A 52 -0.57 6.68 -2.42
N ALA A 53 -0.52 7.64 -1.49
CA ALA A 53 -1.10 7.51 -0.16
C ALA A 53 -2.62 7.34 -0.20
N ALA A 54 -3.31 8.15 -1.02
CA ALA A 54 -4.75 8.04 -1.21
C ALA A 54 -5.15 6.67 -1.80
N HIS A 55 -4.36 6.14 -2.74
CA HIS A 55 -4.59 4.83 -3.35
C HIS A 55 -4.52 3.69 -2.32
N LEU A 56 -3.52 3.69 -1.42
CA LEU A 56 -3.48 2.72 -0.32
C LEU A 56 -4.64 2.89 0.67
N GLY A 57 -5.07 4.13 0.92
CA GLY A 57 -6.25 4.40 1.75
C GLY A 57 -7.54 3.86 1.13
N TRP A 58 -7.69 3.94 -0.19
CA TRP A 58 -8.79 3.32 -0.92
C TRP A 58 -8.70 1.78 -0.87
N GLN A 59 -7.52 1.19 -1.10
CA GLN A 59 -7.32 -0.26 -1.00
C GLN A 59 -7.69 -0.81 0.37
N ALA A 60 -7.26 -0.15 1.45
CA ALA A 60 -7.58 -0.55 2.81
C ALA A 60 -9.10 -0.51 3.09
N ARG A 61 -9.84 0.41 2.45
CA ARG A 61 -11.30 0.49 2.55
C ARG A 61 -12.01 -0.54 1.67
N ALA A 62 -11.49 -0.80 0.48
CA ALA A 62 -12.06 -1.71 -0.51
C ALA A 62 -11.75 -3.20 -0.24
N LEU A 63 -10.89 -3.49 0.74
CA LEU A 63 -10.54 -4.84 1.13
C LEU A 63 -11.71 -5.57 1.81
N GLU A 64 -12.21 -6.60 1.14
CA GLU A 64 -13.25 -7.51 1.59
C GLU A 64 -12.71 -8.94 1.64
N ILE A 65 -12.40 -9.46 2.83
CA ILE A 65 -11.73 -10.76 3.01
C ILE A 65 -12.61 -11.95 2.62
N ASP A 66 -13.92 -11.80 2.78
CA ASP A 66 -14.89 -12.84 2.43
C ASP A 66 -15.21 -12.87 0.92
N ASN A 67 -14.62 -11.96 0.14
CA ASN A 67 -14.80 -11.86 -1.31
C ASN A 67 -13.44 -12.03 -2.03
N PRO A 68 -13.14 -13.24 -2.54
CA PRO A 68 -11.87 -13.54 -3.22
C PRO A 68 -11.57 -12.63 -4.42
N ASP A 69 -12.60 -12.26 -5.18
CA ASP A 69 -12.44 -11.41 -6.37
C ASP A 69 -12.05 -9.97 -5.98
N ARG A 70 -12.65 -9.45 -4.90
CA ARG A 70 -12.26 -8.15 -4.32
C ARG A 70 -10.85 -8.19 -3.76
N CYS A 71 -10.49 -9.25 -3.03
CA CYS A 71 -9.13 -9.45 -2.55
C CYS A 71 -8.11 -9.45 -3.70
N LEU A 72 -8.40 -10.17 -4.78
CA LEU A 72 -7.54 -10.23 -5.95
C LEU A 72 -7.45 -8.87 -6.67
N ALA A 73 -8.56 -8.15 -6.77
CA ALA A 73 -8.57 -6.81 -7.36
C ALA A 73 -7.71 -5.83 -6.56
N VAL A 74 -7.85 -5.80 -5.23
CA VAL A 74 -7.01 -4.98 -4.33
C VAL A 74 -5.53 -5.42 -4.41
N PHE A 75 -5.27 -6.73 -4.50
CA PHE A 75 -3.90 -7.22 -4.68
C PHE A 75 -3.29 -6.77 -6.01
N ARG A 76 -4.03 -6.85 -7.11
CA ARG A 76 -3.58 -6.37 -8.42
C ARG A 76 -3.38 -4.86 -8.43
N ALA A 77 -4.19 -4.13 -7.67
CA ALA A 77 -4.08 -2.67 -7.51
C ALA A 77 -2.72 -2.21 -6.96
N ASN A 78 -1.88 -3.11 -6.42
CA ASN A 78 -0.51 -2.78 -6.01
C ASN A 78 0.40 -2.40 -7.21
N ARG A 79 0.06 -2.83 -8.43
CA ARG A 79 0.78 -2.40 -9.63
C ARG A 79 0.65 -0.89 -9.84
N GLU A 80 -0.56 -0.37 -9.67
CA GLU A 80 -0.89 1.05 -9.78
C GLU A 80 -0.23 1.83 -8.64
N PHE A 81 -0.19 1.29 -7.42
CA PHE A 81 0.58 1.88 -6.33
C PHE A 81 2.06 2.02 -6.71
N GLY A 82 2.67 0.97 -7.25
CA GLY A 82 4.06 1.00 -7.72
C GLY A 82 4.30 2.06 -8.79
N LEU A 83 3.37 2.19 -9.75
CA LEU A 83 3.45 3.23 -10.78
C LEU A 83 3.35 4.65 -10.19
N LEU A 84 2.42 4.88 -9.27
CA LEU A 84 2.27 6.17 -8.58
C LEU A 84 3.54 6.54 -7.80
N MET A 85 4.13 5.58 -7.08
CA MET A 85 5.39 5.79 -6.37
C MET A 85 6.55 6.09 -7.32
N PHE A 86 6.66 5.37 -8.43
CA PHE A 86 7.67 5.61 -9.44
C PHE A 86 7.56 7.04 -10.01
N LEU A 87 6.35 7.46 -10.38
CA LEU A 87 6.09 8.80 -10.89
C LEU A 87 6.41 9.87 -9.86
N ALA A 88 6.07 9.66 -8.58
CA ALA A 88 6.42 10.59 -7.51
C ALA A 88 7.92 10.82 -7.40
N ILE A 89 8.71 9.75 -7.49
CA ILE A 89 10.18 9.83 -7.47
C ILE A 89 10.71 10.56 -8.71
N ILE A 90 10.20 10.26 -9.90
CA ILE A 90 10.60 10.95 -11.13
C ILE A 90 10.30 12.45 -11.03
N VAL A 91 9.09 12.81 -10.62
CA VAL A 91 8.68 14.20 -10.47
C VAL A 91 9.60 14.93 -9.47
N GLY A 92 9.85 14.36 -8.30
CA GLY A 92 10.72 14.98 -7.31
C GLY A 92 12.21 14.96 -7.63
N LYS A 93 12.67 14.18 -8.62
CA LYS A 93 14.08 14.21 -9.07
C LYS A 93 14.32 15.10 -10.27
N VAL A 94 13.30 15.34 -11.08
CA VAL A 94 13.39 16.16 -12.30
C VAL A 94 13.08 17.63 -12.01
N TRP A 95 12.23 17.91 -11.02
CA TRP A 95 11.73 19.24 -10.67
C TRP A 95 11.96 19.55 -9.21
#